data_AF-A0A5B9VW54-F1
#
_entry.id   AF-A0A5B9VW54-F1
#
_cell.length_a   1.000
_cell.length_b   1.000
_cell.length_c   1.000
_cell.angle_alpha   90.00
_cell.angle_beta   90.00
_cell.angle_gamma   90.00
#
_symmetry.space_group_name_H-M   'P 1'
#
loop_
_entity.id
_entity.type
_entity.pdbx_description
1 polymer ?
#
loop_
_entity_poly.entity_id
_entity_poly.type
_entity_poly.pdbx_seq_one_letter_code
_entity_poly.pdbx_strand_id
1 'polypeptide(L)'
;MSRYRPVPLALVLLAAPLVGSVAARPCAGQVMIRMAPAVEKAADRDADDAAEDEAPVDVAQPGVVMFNDDTFDQWVFGESGLGRNGHNKLDTRLLLQVDDVARVCRLSDLQKKKLFLAGKGDIKRFFERVDAKKKDFDKVKNDQNKVMQMYQDLQAFQAVYNSGTFGDDSLYAKTLKKLLGDEADGRYDKILEEKRRFRLRAKVELVVTQLDQSIGFTHQQREKLIEVILNESEPPERFGQYDYYLVLYLAGRIPEEKLRPILGDQQWKFLERQLAQGRGMEQFLRQQGMLPPRDKDPRRAAGARGIAEAFARALREPAAADGLPADVFATPPRNP
;
A
#
# COMPACT_ATOMS: atom_id res chain seq x y z
N MET A 1 28.87 26.99 -40.49
CA MET A 1 28.06 25.90 -41.09
C MET A 1 28.14 24.68 -40.17
N SER A 2 27.19 24.57 -39.24
CA SER A 2 27.14 23.53 -38.21
C SER A 2 25.94 22.63 -38.49
N ARG A 3 26.18 21.32 -38.64
CA ARG A 3 25.15 20.33 -39.00
C ARG A 3 24.41 19.88 -37.74
N TYR A 4 23.14 20.26 -37.68
CA TYR A 4 22.14 19.74 -36.74
C TYR A 4 21.88 18.25 -37.07
N ARG A 5 21.93 17.37 -36.07
CA ARG A 5 21.37 16.00 -36.14
C ARG A 5 20.06 15.97 -35.35
N PRO A 6 18.94 15.44 -35.90
CA PRO A 6 17.71 15.28 -35.16
C PRO A 6 17.80 14.07 -34.21
N VAL A 7 17.29 14.23 -33.00
CA VAL A 7 17.02 13.15 -32.03
C VAL A 7 15.56 12.72 -32.24
N PRO A 8 15.23 11.41 -32.31
CA PRO A 8 13.85 10.99 -32.43
C PRO A 8 13.09 11.21 -31.12
N LEU A 9 11.97 11.93 -31.23
CA LEU A 9 10.97 12.12 -30.19
C LEU A 9 10.33 10.77 -29.86
N ALA A 10 10.62 10.22 -28.68
CA ALA A 10 9.81 9.17 -28.08
C ALA A 10 8.68 9.82 -27.28
N LEU A 11 7.46 9.49 -27.69
CA LEU A 11 6.17 9.92 -27.15
C LEU A 11 6.04 9.46 -25.67
N VAL A 12 6.06 10.38 -24.71
CA VAL A 12 5.60 10.11 -23.33
C VAL A 12 4.38 10.99 -23.09
N LEU A 13 3.22 10.36 -23.17
CA LEU A 13 1.90 10.95 -22.97
C LEU A 13 1.51 10.71 -21.51
N LEU A 14 1.64 11.74 -20.67
CA LEU A 14 0.95 11.85 -19.38
C LEU A 14 0.90 13.34 -18.98
N ALA A 15 -0.11 14.04 -19.47
CA ALA A 15 -0.51 15.35 -18.98
C ALA A 15 -1.69 15.17 -18.02
N ALA A 16 -1.46 15.42 -16.73
CA ALA A 16 -2.53 15.68 -15.77
C ALA A 16 -2.98 17.15 -15.93
N PRO A 17 -4.29 17.46 -15.96
CA PRO A 17 -4.73 18.84 -16.06
C PRO A 17 -4.60 19.55 -14.71
N LEU A 18 -3.97 20.72 -14.77
CA LEU A 18 -3.99 21.76 -13.75
C LEU A 18 -5.43 22.21 -13.48
N VAL A 19 -5.73 22.36 -12.19
CA VAL A 19 -6.97 22.91 -11.65
C VAL A 19 -7.17 24.34 -12.16
N GLY A 20 -8.21 24.54 -12.96
CA GLY A 20 -8.65 25.83 -13.46
C GLY A 20 -10.13 26.04 -13.16
N SER A 21 -10.41 27.15 -12.48
CA SER A 21 -11.68 27.80 -12.15
C SER A 21 -12.94 27.36 -12.93
N VAL A 22 -14.01 27.11 -12.19
CA VAL A 22 -15.35 26.75 -12.66
C VAL A 22 -16.05 27.94 -13.32
N ALA A 23 -16.30 27.83 -14.63
CA ALA A 23 -17.42 28.48 -15.29
C ALA A 23 -18.17 27.43 -16.13
N ALA A 24 -19.45 27.25 -15.82
CA ALA A 24 -20.30 26.18 -16.30
C ALA A 24 -20.53 26.21 -17.81
N ARG A 25 -20.40 25.04 -18.47
CA ARG A 25 -21.12 24.71 -19.71
C ARG A 25 -21.46 23.21 -19.79
N PRO A 26 -22.68 22.85 -20.24
CA PRO A 26 -23.09 21.46 -20.44
C PRO A 26 -22.76 21.03 -21.88
N CYS A 27 -22.26 19.81 -22.06
CA CYS A 27 -22.28 19.15 -23.37
C CYS A 27 -22.58 17.67 -23.19
N ALA A 28 -23.76 17.30 -23.70
CA ALA A 28 -24.13 15.93 -24.03
C ALA A 28 -23.24 15.41 -25.16
N GLY A 29 -22.93 14.11 -25.13
CA GLY A 29 -22.17 13.45 -26.19
C GLY A 29 -21.57 12.12 -25.75
N GLN A 30 -22.44 11.15 -25.45
CA GLN A 30 -22.05 9.79 -25.12
C GLN A 30 -21.69 9.05 -26.42
N VAL A 31 -20.39 8.87 -26.69
CA VAL A 31 -19.92 8.03 -27.80
C VAL A 31 -19.90 6.58 -27.34
N MET A 32 -20.87 5.79 -27.83
CA MET A 32 -20.86 4.33 -27.73
C MET A 32 -19.79 3.77 -28.67
N ILE A 33 -18.75 3.13 -28.11
CA ILE A 33 -17.82 2.29 -28.87
C ILE A 33 -18.40 0.87 -28.92
N ARG A 34 -18.98 0.51 -30.07
CA ARG A 34 -19.32 -0.87 -30.45
C ARG A 34 -18.02 -1.58 -30.82
N MET A 35 -17.66 -2.64 -30.11
CA MET A 35 -16.67 -3.61 -30.60
C MET A 35 -17.37 -4.67 -31.44
N ALA A 36 -16.99 -4.77 -32.71
CA ALA A 36 -17.36 -5.87 -33.59
C ALA A 36 -16.24 -6.92 -33.59
N PRO A 37 -16.54 -8.23 -33.65
CA PRO A 37 -15.54 -9.26 -33.87
C PRO A 37 -15.32 -9.48 -35.37
N ALA A 38 -14.08 -9.38 -35.83
CA ALA A 38 -13.69 -9.83 -37.16
C ALA A 38 -13.15 -11.27 -37.07
N VAL A 39 -13.97 -12.22 -37.49
CA VAL A 39 -13.54 -13.56 -37.92
C VAL A 39 -13.67 -13.55 -39.43
N GLU A 40 -12.56 -13.60 -40.15
CA GLU A 40 -12.59 -13.89 -41.58
C GLU A 40 -11.49 -14.90 -41.91
N LYS A 41 -11.93 -15.94 -42.62
CA LYS A 41 -11.24 -17.17 -42.97
C LYS A 41 -11.28 -17.27 -44.50
N ALA A 42 -10.25 -17.89 -45.06
CA ALA A 42 -10.08 -18.32 -46.46
C ALA A 42 -9.48 -17.28 -47.42
N ALA A 43 -8.40 -17.63 -48.11
CA ALA A 43 -8.47 -18.34 -49.39
C ALA A 43 -7.08 -18.73 -49.89
N ASP A 44 -7.02 -19.90 -50.54
CA ASP A 44 -5.94 -20.35 -51.42
C ASP A 44 -5.57 -19.28 -52.46
N ARG A 45 -4.27 -19.10 -52.69
CA ARG A 45 -3.76 -18.54 -53.94
C ARG A 45 -2.47 -19.24 -54.36
N ASP A 46 -2.57 -19.81 -55.55
CA ASP A 46 -1.57 -20.50 -56.32
C ASP A 46 -0.32 -19.66 -56.60
N ALA A 47 0.74 -20.42 -56.87
CA ALA A 47 2.03 -20.04 -57.40
C ALA A 47 1.97 -18.98 -58.51
N ASP A 48 2.78 -17.94 -58.38
CA ASP A 48 3.60 -17.50 -59.50
C ASP A 48 4.88 -16.79 -59.04
N ASP A 49 5.87 -17.00 -59.88
CA ASP A 49 7.31 -16.85 -59.71
C ASP A 49 7.76 -15.38 -59.73
N ALA A 50 8.36 -14.91 -58.64
CA ALA A 50 9.19 -13.70 -58.62
C ALA A 50 10.14 -13.79 -57.43
N ALA A 51 11.32 -14.37 -57.65
CA ALA A 51 12.47 -14.25 -56.76
C ALA A 51 12.92 -12.77 -56.72
N GLU A 52 12.21 -11.95 -55.95
CA GLU A 52 12.74 -10.67 -55.50
C GLU A 52 13.81 -10.96 -54.45
N ASP A 53 15.03 -10.59 -54.81
CA ASP A 53 16.24 -10.62 -54.00
C ASP A 53 16.04 -9.67 -52.80
N GLU A 54 15.25 -10.11 -51.81
CA GLU A 54 15.02 -9.39 -50.56
C GLU A 54 16.35 -9.29 -49.83
N ALA A 55 16.99 -8.13 -49.97
CA ALA A 55 18.19 -7.77 -49.24
C ALA A 55 17.97 -8.09 -47.75
N PRO A 56 18.93 -8.77 -47.08
CA PRO A 56 18.77 -9.23 -45.72
C PRO A 56 18.34 -8.07 -44.82
N VAL A 57 17.11 -8.15 -44.31
CA VAL A 57 16.59 -7.22 -43.32
C VAL A 57 17.51 -7.31 -42.11
N ASP A 58 18.32 -6.27 -41.93
CA ASP A 58 19.32 -6.16 -40.88
C ASP A 58 18.60 -6.27 -39.53
N VAL A 59 18.60 -7.48 -38.95
CA VAL A 59 17.94 -7.78 -37.69
C VAL A 59 18.70 -7.02 -36.62
N ALA A 60 18.21 -5.83 -36.28
CA ALA A 60 18.77 -4.97 -35.24
C ALA A 60 18.93 -5.81 -33.98
N GLN A 61 20.18 -6.15 -33.63
CA GLN A 61 20.44 -6.90 -32.42
C GLN A 61 19.90 -6.10 -31.23
N PRO A 62 19.17 -6.74 -30.30
CA PRO A 62 18.64 -6.06 -29.13
C PRO A 62 19.80 -5.39 -28.38
N GLY A 63 19.73 -4.07 -28.24
CA GLY A 63 20.78 -3.27 -27.62
C GLY A 63 21.13 -3.80 -26.23
N VAL A 64 22.42 -4.04 -25.98
CA VAL A 64 22.93 -4.44 -24.68
C VAL A 64 22.57 -3.33 -23.68
N VAL A 65 21.64 -3.62 -22.77
CA VAL A 65 21.24 -2.68 -21.71
C VAL A 65 22.42 -2.55 -20.74
N MET A 66 23.16 -1.44 -20.82
CA MET A 66 24.22 -1.12 -19.86
C MET A 66 23.60 -0.50 -18.61
N PHE A 67 23.76 -1.17 -17.47
CA PHE A 67 23.36 -0.63 -16.18
C PHE A 67 24.42 0.36 -15.69
N ASN A 68 24.02 1.61 -15.48
CA ASN A 68 24.89 2.67 -14.94
C ASN A 68 24.59 2.93 -13.46
N ASP A 69 25.44 3.73 -12.83
CA ASP A 69 25.32 4.10 -11.42
C ASP A 69 24.01 4.87 -11.12
N ASP A 70 23.49 5.61 -12.10
CA ASP A 70 22.20 6.31 -11.98
C ASP A 70 21.03 5.33 -11.86
N THR A 71 21.10 4.19 -12.55
CA THR A 71 20.09 3.13 -12.48
C THR A 71 20.05 2.53 -11.07
N PHE A 72 21.22 2.33 -10.46
CA PHE A 72 21.31 1.87 -9.06
C PHE A 72 20.69 2.88 -8.09
N ASP A 73 21.05 4.15 -8.22
CA ASP A 73 20.52 5.21 -7.35
C ASP A 73 18.99 5.35 -7.52
N GLN A 74 18.47 5.24 -8.74
CA GLN A 74 17.03 5.24 -9.01
C GLN A 74 16.31 4.05 -8.35
N TRP A 75 16.92 2.86 -8.30
CA TRP A 75 16.32 1.70 -7.63
C TRP A 75 16.26 1.88 -6.11
N VAL A 76 17.28 2.46 -5.51
CA VAL A 76 17.33 2.65 -4.04
C VAL A 76 16.45 3.81 -3.59
N PHE A 77 16.51 4.93 -4.31
CA PHE A 77 15.92 6.19 -3.84
C PHE A 77 14.64 6.60 -4.61
N GLY A 78 14.28 5.86 -5.66
CA GLY A 78 13.14 6.15 -6.53
C GLY A 78 13.35 7.39 -7.43
N GLU A 79 12.27 7.95 -7.96
CA GLU A 79 12.30 9.15 -8.81
C GLU A 79 12.86 10.39 -8.09
N SER A 80 12.76 10.43 -6.76
CA SER A 80 13.33 11.53 -5.95
C SER A 80 14.86 11.44 -5.81
N GLY A 81 15.48 10.43 -6.42
CA GLY A 81 16.70 9.78 -5.95
C GLY A 81 18.00 10.14 -6.62
N LEU A 82 17.98 10.95 -7.67
CA LEU A 82 19.20 11.26 -8.42
C LEU A 82 20.18 12.08 -7.56
N GLY A 83 21.28 11.46 -7.15
CA GLY A 83 22.42 12.07 -6.46
C GLY A 83 22.19 12.58 -5.03
N ARG A 84 22.68 13.79 -4.75
CA ARG A 84 22.66 14.43 -3.40
C ARG A 84 21.27 14.64 -2.80
N ASN A 85 20.22 14.54 -3.63
CA ASN A 85 18.84 14.74 -3.22
C ASN A 85 18.39 13.69 -2.19
N GLY A 86 18.94 12.47 -2.24
CA GLY A 86 18.62 11.40 -1.32
C GLY A 86 18.93 11.76 0.15
N HIS A 87 20.10 12.37 0.38
CA HIS A 87 20.58 12.76 1.71
C HIS A 87 19.78 13.95 2.26
N ASN A 88 19.55 14.96 1.41
CA ASN A 88 18.78 16.15 1.78
C ASN A 88 17.35 15.78 2.24
N LYS A 89 16.70 14.83 1.55
CA LYS A 89 15.36 14.37 1.92
C LYS A 89 15.32 13.74 3.32
N LEU A 90 16.29 12.90 3.66
CA LEU A 90 16.38 12.30 5.01
C LEU A 90 16.73 13.33 6.07
N ASP A 91 17.59 14.30 5.76
CA ASP A 91 17.94 15.40 6.65
C ASP A 91 16.76 16.33 6.96
N THR A 92 16.00 16.73 5.94
CA THR A 92 14.78 17.50 6.12
C THR A 92 13.76 16.73 6.94
N ARG A 93 13.60 15.41 6.67
CA ARG A 93 12.71 14.56 7.46
C ARG A 93 13.14 14.48 8.93
N LEU A 94 14.44 14.32 9.19
CA LEU A 94 15.00 14.32 10.54
C LEU A 94 14.71 15.62 11.27
N LEU A 95 14.97 16.76 10.61
CA LEU A 95 14.72 18.08 11.18
C LEU A 95 13.26 18.25 11.59
N LEU A 96 12.33 17.98 10.67
CA LEU A 96 10.89 18.06 10.94
C LEU A 96 10.46 17.13 12.08
N GLN A 97 11.02 15.93 12.15
CA GLN A 97 10.69 14.98 13.20
C GLN A 97 11.23 15.42 14.57
N VAL A 98 12.47 15.93 14.64
CA VAL A 98 13.05 16.49 15.86
C VAL A 98 12.24 17.69 16.34
N ASP A 99 11.86 18.60 15.44
CA ASP A 99 11.08 19.80 15.80
C ASP A 99 9.67 19.44 16.29
N ASP A 100 9.02 18.46 15.66
CA ASP A 100 7.71 17.98 16.08
C ASP A 100 7.74 17.32 17.45
N VAL A 101 8.72 16.44 17.70
CA VAL A 101 8.96 15.86 19.04
C VAL A 101 9.29 16.95 20.05
N ALA A 102 10.14 17.90 19.70
CA ALA A 102 10.56 18.98 20.58
C ALA A 102 9.40 19.86 21.03
N ARG A 103 8.48 20.17 20.11
CA ARG A 103 7.26 20.92 20.39
C ARG A 103 6.32 20.15 21.30
N VAL A 104 6.13 18.85 21.02
CA VAL A 104 5.21 17.97 21.76
C VAL A 104 5.70 17.67 23.18
N CYS A 105 6.97 17.27 23.31
CA CYS A 105 7.58 16.83 24.56
C CYS A 105 8.29 17.96 25.32
N ARG A 106 8.27 19.19 24.79
CA ARG A 106 8.96 20.37 25.33
C ARG A 106 10.46 20.12 25.56
N LEU A 107 11.15 19.57 24.56
CA LEU A 107 12.57 19.25 24.66
C LEU A 107 13.43 20.52 24.75
N SER A 108 14.44 20.51 25.61
CA SER A 108 15.49 21.54 25.66
C SER A 108 16.38 21.50 24.41
N ASP A 109 17.07 22.61 24.09
CA ASP A 109 17.95 22.66 22.91
C ASP A 109 19.10 21.65 22.98
N LEU A 110 19.58 21.32 24.18
CA LEU A 110 20.58 20.26 24.36
C LEU A 110 20.02 18.88 24.01
N GLN A 111 18.78 18.58 24.40
CA GLN A 111 18.10 17.33 24.05
C GLN A 111 17.82 17.26 22.54
N LYS A 112 17.38 18.37 21.91
CA LYS A 112 17.21 18.46 20.45
C LYS A 112 18.50 18.15 19.70
N LYS A 113 19.63 18.76 20.13
CA LYS A 113 20.95 18.50 19.52
C LYS A 113 21.38 17.04 19.66
N LYS A 114 21.16 16.41 20.82
CA LYS A 114 21.44 14.98 21.03
C LYS A 114 20.61 14.09 20.09
N LEU A 115 19.31 14.38 19.98
CA LEU A 115 18.39 13.62 19.14
C LEU A 115 18.73 13.78 17.65
N PHE A 116 19.07 15.00 17.23
CA PHE A 116 19.53 15.30 15.87
C PHE A 116 20.83 14.57 15.54
N LEU A 117 21.81 14.56 16.44
CA LEU A 117 23.07 13.84 16.25
C LEU A 117 22.85 12.32 16.13
N ALA A 118 21.96 11.76 16.95
CA ALA A 118 21.58 10.34 16.86
C ALA A 118 20.97 10.01 15.49
N GLY A 119 20.03 10.83 15.02
CA GLY A 119 19.43 10.67 13.69
C GLY A 119 20.43 10.82 12.55
N LYS A 120 21.36 11.78 12.63
CA LYS A 120 22.47 11.90 11.66
C LYS A 120 23.35 10.65 11.63
N GLY A 121 23.56 10.02 12.78
CA GLY A 121 24.24 8.72 12.87
C GLY A 121 23.50 7.60 12.12
N ASP A 122 22.18 7.54 12.25
CA ASP A 122 21.36 6.55 11.52
C ASP A 122 21.38 6.78 10.01
N ILE A 123 21.27 8.04 9.56
CA ILE A 123 21.39 8.42 8.15
C ILE A 123 22.75 7.99 7.60
N LYS A 124 23.84 8.29 8.32
CA LYS A 124 25.20 7.90 7.90
C LYS A 124 25.34 6.39 7.76
N ARG A 125 24.89 5.62 8.76
CA ARG A 125 24.92 4.13 8.72
C ARG A 125 24.09 3.56 7.57
N PHE A 126 22.99 4.22 7.21
CA PHE A 126 22.21 3.83 6.05
C PHE A 126 23.02 4.03 4.75
N PHE A 127 23.60 5.21 4.54
CA PHE A 127 24.40 5.48 3.35
C PHE A 127 25.68 4.64 3.27
N GLU A 128 26.35 4.37 4.39
CA GLU A 128 27.50 3.44 4.44
C GLU A 128 27.12 2.04 3.92
N ARG A 129 25.91 1.55 4.23
CA ARG A 129 25.41 0.27 3.70
C ARG A 129 25.03 0.35 2.23
N VAL A 130 24.46 1.46 1.78
CA VAL A 130 24.15 1.71 0.35
C VAL A 130 25.44 1.74 -0.47
N ASP A 131 26.46 2.48 -0.01
CA ASP A 131 27.77 2.58 -0.67
C ASP A 131 28.47 1.23 -0.75
N ALA A 132 28.37 0.39 0.30
CA ALA A 132 28.88 -0.98 0.27
C ALA A 132 28.19 -1.81 -0.83
N LYS A 133 26.86 -1.73 -0.93
CA LYS A 133 26.10 -2.42 -1.99
C LYS A 133 26.37 -1.86 -3.39
N LYS A 134 26.63 -0.56 -3.51
CA LYS A 134 27.03 0.08 -4.78
C LYS A 134 28.36 -0.48 -5.29
N LYS A 135 29.34 -0.68 -4.41
CA LYS A 135 30.61 -1.35 -4.76
C LYS A 135 30.43 -2.79 -5.22
N ASP A 136 29.46 -3.52 -4.66
CA ASP A 136 29.15 -4.86 -5.13
C ASP A 136 28.43 -4.85 -6.47
N PHE A 137 27.55 -3.86 -6.68
CA PHE A 137 26.89 -3.62 -7.96
C PHE A 137 27.89 -3.33 -9.08
N ASP A 138 28.91 -2.51 -8.81
CA ASP A 138 29.98 -2.22 -9.78
C ASP A 138 30.70 -3.46 -10.31
N LYS A 139 30.81 -4.51 -9.49
CA LYS A 139 31.44 -5.78 -9.88
C LYS A 139 30.53 -6.64 -10.77
N VAL A 140 29.21 -6.44 -10.70
CA VAL A 140 28.21 -7.29 -11.37
C VAL A 140 27.41 -6.58 -12.45
N LYS A 141 27.57 -5.26 -12.64
CA LYS A 141 26.74 -4.46 -13.56
C LYS A 141 26.78 -4.88 -15.04
N ASN A 142 27.78 -5.67 -15.44
CA ASN A 142 27.89 -6.25 -16.79
C ASN A 142 27.24 -7.64 -16.92
N ASP A 143 26.74 -8.22 -15.82
CA ASP A 143 26.11 -9.55 -15.75
C ASP A 143 24.64 -9.40 -15.38
N GLN A 144 23.76 -9.48 -16.39
CA GLN A 144 22.33 -9.24 -16.23
C GLN A 144 21.67 -10.14 -15.17
N ASN A 145 22.10 -11.41 -15.08
CA ASN A 145 21.54 -12.36 -14.12
C ASN A 145 21.88 -11.95 -12.68
N LYS A 146 23.13 -11.51 -12.43
CA LYS A 146 23.56 -11.05 -11.11
C LYS A 146 22.95 -9.69 -10.75
N VAL A 147 22.78 -8.80 -11.72
CA VAL A 147 22.06 -7.53 -11.52
C VAL A 147 20.64 -7.81 -11.05
N MET A 148 19.95 -8.80 -11.64
CA MET A 148 18.58 -9.13 -11.24
C MET A 148 18.50 -9.72 -9.82
N GLN A 149 19.51 -10.48 -9.39
CA GLN A 149 19.63 -10.93 -7.99
C GLN A 149 19.88 -9.75 -7.05
N MET A 150 20.79 -8.84 -7.42
CA MET A 150 21.07 -7.64 -6.63
C MET A 150 19.83 -6.75 -6.47
N TYR A 151 19.00 -6.63 -7.50
CA TYR A 151 17.77 -5.85 -7.44
C TYR A 151 16.84 -6.29 -6.30
N GLN A 152 16.75 -7.60 -6.02
CA GLN A 152 15.95 -8.12 -4.91
C GLN A 152 16.48 -7.65 -3.56
N ASP A 153 17.81 -7.63 -3.38
CA ASP A 153 18.44 -7.10 -2.16
C ASP A 153 18.16 -5.59 -1.98
N LEU A 154 18.11 -4.83 -3.08
CA LEU A 154 17.88 -3.38 -3.03
C LEU A 154 16.45 -3.01 -2.60
N GLN A 155 15.48 -3.90 -2.76
CA GLN A 155 14.11 -3.65 -2.30
C GLN A 155 14.04 -3.38 -0.78
N ALA A 156 14.89 -4.05 0.01
CA ALA A 156 14.96 -3.81 1.45
C ALA A 156 15.46 -2.39 1.77
N PHE A 157 16.42 -1.87 0.99
CA PHE A 157 16.92 -0.51 1.14
C PHE A 157 15.87 0.53 0.76
N GLN A 158 15.15 0.28 -0.34
CA GLN A 158 14.06 1.14 -0.77
C GLN A 158 12.95 1.19 0.30
N ALA A 159 12.62 0.04 0.91
CA ALA A 159 11.66 -0.02 2.00
C ALA A 159 12.11 0.82 3.21
N VAL A 160 13.36 0.68 3.65
CA VAL A 160 13.93 1.48 4.75
C VAL A 160 13.98 2.97 4.41
N TYR A 161 14.36 3.33 3.19
CA TYR A 161 14.40 4.72 2.73
C TYR A 161 13.01 5.37 2.75
N ASN A 162 12.01 4.65 2.22
CA ASN A 162 10.63 5.11 2.15
C ASN A 162 9.98 5.18 3.53
N SER A 163 10.15 4.15 4.37
CA SER A 163 9.64 4.14 5.76
C SER A 163 10.37 5.14 6.66
N GLY A 164 11.57 5.56 6.27
CA GLY A 164 12.48 6.36 7.09
C GLY A 164 13.47 5.50 7.85
N THR A 165 14.64 6.07 8.14
CA THR A 165 15.77 5.41 8.81
C THR A 165 15.63 5.36 10.34
N PHE A 166 14.55 5.94 10.89
CA PHE A 166 14.36 6.18 12.33
C PHE A 166 13.39 5.16 12.98
N GLY A 167 13.48 3.88 12.60
CA GLY A 167 12.66 2.81 13.19
C GLY A 167 13.00 2.51 14.66
N ASP A 168 12.28 1.60 15.30
CA ASP A 168 12.41 1.32 16.75
C ASP A 168 13.83 0.91 17.19
N ASP A 169 14.58 0.27 16.31
CA ASP A 169 15.96 -0.17 16.57
C ASP A 169 17.03 0.90 16.32
N SER A 170 16.63 2.05 15.76
CA SER A 170 17.53 3.15 15.41
C SER A 170 18.15 3.84 16.63
N LEU A 171 19.31 4.48 16.45
CA LEU A 171 19.93 5.29 17.50
C LEU A 171 19.01 6.45 17.89
N TYR A 172 18.32 7.03 16.92
CA TYR A 172 17.30 8.07 17.12
C TYR A 172 16.21 7.59 18.09
N ALA A 173 15.55 6.46 17.82
CA ALA A 173 14.46 5.95 18.64
C ALA A 173 14.93 5.58 20.07
N LYS A 174 16.10 4.95 20.20
CA LYS A 174 16.70 4.62 21.50
C LYS A 174 17.05 5.88 22.30
N THR A 175 17.61 6.89 21.63
CA THR A 175 17.93 8.18 22.26
C THR A 175 16.65 8.90 22.68
N LEU A 176 15.61 8.88 21.83
CA LEU A 176 14.32 9.48 22.15
C LEU A 176 13.71 8.88 23.42
N LYS A 177 13.59 7.54 23.49
CA LYS A 177 13.08 6.84 24.68
C LYS A 177 13.86 7.21 25.94
N LYS A 178 15.21 7.22 25.85
CA LYS A 178 16.07 7.61 26.97
C LYS A 178 15.89 9.09 27.38
N LEU A 179 15.60 9.98 26.43
CA LEU A 179 15.43 11.41 26.70
C LEU A 179 14.05 11.74 27.29
N LEU A 180 13.01 10.99 26.91
CA LEU A 180 11.65 11.16 27.40
C LEU A 180 11.48 10.57 28.82
N GLY A 181 12.14 9.45 29.11
CA GLY A 181 11.85 8.68 30.32
C GLY A 181 10.41 8.12 30.31
N ASP A 182 10.06 7.30 31.30
CA ASP A 182 8.82 6.52 31.27
C ASP A 182 7.56 7.39 31.22
N GLU A 183 7.55 8.54 31.90
CA GLU A 183 6.38 9.42 31.98
C GLU A 183 6.13 10.23 30.68
N ALA A 184 7.19 10.66 29.98
CA ALA A 184 7.01 11.35 28.71
C ALA A 184 6.81 10.40 27.52
N ASP A 185 7.13 9.10 27.68
CA ASP A 185 6.86 8.07 26.67
C ASP A 185 5.35 7.91 26.44
N GLY A 186 4.55 7.79 27.51
CA GLY A 186 3.10 7.67 27.41
C GLY A 186 2.41 8.88 26.75
N ARG A 187 2.92 10.10 26.99
CA ARG A 187 2.41 11.31 26.31
C ARG A 187 2.75 11.32 24.82
N TYR A 188 3.96 10.87 24.47
CA TYR A 188 4.38 10.79 23.09
C TYR A 188 3.60 9.74 22.32
N ASP A 189 3.40 8.55 22.90
CA ASP A 189 2.60 7.47 22.32
C ASP A 189 1.16 7.89 22.06
N LYS A 190 0.53 8.59 23.02
CA LYS A 190 -0.82 9.13 22.84
C LYS A 190 -0.89 10.08 21.64
N ILE A 191 0.11 10.94 21.47
CA ILE A 191 0.14 11.90 20.35
C ILE A 191 0.42 11.20 19.02
N LEU A 192 1.25 10.16 19.01
CA LEU A 192 1.42 9.32 17.83
C LEU A 192 0.11 8.61 17.47
N GLU A 193 -0.62 8.09 18.45
CA GLU A 193 -1.92 7.47 18.25
C GLU A 193 -2.93 8.47 17.69
N GLU A 194 -3.04 9.67 18.28
CA GLU A 194 -3.90 10.75 17.79
C GLU A 194 -3.57 11.13 16.33
N LYS A 195 -2.28 11.24 15.99
CA LYS A 195 -1.84 11.48 14.61
C LYS A 195 -2.22 10.35 13.67
N ARG A 196 -2.08 9.09 14.10
CA ARG A 196 -2.49 7.92 13.31
C ARG A 196 -4.01 7.89 13.11
N ARG A 197 -4.81 8.19 14.15
CA ARG A 197 -6.27 8.32 14.06
C ARG A 197 -6.68 9.45 13.11
N PHE A 198 -6.04 10.62 13.20
CA PHE A 198 -6.30 11.74 12.30
C PHE A 198 -6.00 11.38 10.84
N ARG A 199 -4.86 10.73 10.57
CA ARG A 199 -4.52 10.24 9.23
C ARG A 199 -5.52 9.22 8.72
N LEU A 200 -5.90 8.24 9.54
CA LEU A 200 -6.92 7.25 9.18
C LEU A 200 -8.20 7.95 8.77
N ARG A 201 -8.69 8.91 9.58
CA ARG A 201 -9.89 9.71 9.26
C ARG A 201 -9.80 10.38 7.90
N ALA A 202 -8.73 11.12 7.63
CA ALA A 202 -8.56 11.80 6.34
C ALA A 202 -8.54 10.81 5.16
N LYS A 203 -7.95 9.61 5.34
CA LYS A 203 -7.92 8.57 4.30
C LYS A 203 -9.27 7.91 4.10
N VAL A 204 -10.00 7.65 5.17
CA VAL A 204 -11.38 7.13 5.10
C VAL A 204 -12.28 8.12 4.38
N GLU A 205 -12.23 9.40 4.73
CA GLU A 205 -13.00 10.46 4.08
C GLU A 205 -12.70 10.54 2.56
N LEU A 206 -11.41 10.47 2.19
CA LEU A 206 -10.99 10.48 0.78
C LEU A 206 -11.53 9.26 0.02
N VAL A 207 -11.41 8.06 0.58
CA VAL A 207 -11.88 6.82 -0.06
C VAL A 207 -13.39 6.80 -0.18
N VAL A 208 -14.12 7.23 0.84
CA VAL A 208 -15.59 7.35 0.79
C VAL A 208 -16.02 8.35 -0.28
N THR A 209 -15.28 9.45 -0.45
CA THR A 209 -15.53 10.42 -1.54
C THR A 209 -15.29 9.82 -2.92
N GLN A 210 -14.27 8.97 -3.09
CA GLN A 210 -14.02 8.27 -4.35
C GLN A 210 -15.10 7.22 -4.66
N LEU A 211 -15.58 6.50 -3.65
CA LEU A 211 -16.69 5.56 -3.79
C LEU A 211 -18.00 6.28 -4.15
N ASP A 212 -18.26 7.43 -3.51
CA ASP A 212 -19.42 8.29 -3.79
C ASP A 212 -19.53 8.68 -5.27
N GLN A 213 -18.40 9.04 -5.89
CA GLN A 213 -18.35 9.38 -7.32
C GLN A 213 -18.82 8.24 -8.24
N SER A 214 -18.72 6.98 -7.78
CA SER A 214 -19.10 5.82 -8.57
C SER A 214 -20.56 5.39 -8.37
N ILE A 215 -21.11 5.55 -7.16
CA ILE A 215 -22.44 5.00 -6.82
C ILE A 215 -23.45 6.01 -6.27
N GLY A 216 -23.06 7.27 -6.06
CA GLY A 216 -23.94 8.34 -5.60
C GLY A 216 -24.49 8.10 -4.21
N PHE A 217 -23.65 8.24 -3.19
CA PHE A 217 -24.08 8.26 -1.80
C PHE A 217 -24.80 9.57 -1.45
N THR A 218 -25.80 9.47 -0.57
CA THR A 218 -26.32 10.67 0.08
C THR A 218 -25.32 11.18 1.12
N HIS A 219 -25.44 12.44 1.52
CA HIS A 219 -24.58 13.01 2.56
C HIS A 219 -24.63 12.21 3.88
N GLN A 220 -25.83 11.82 4.31
CA GLN A 220 -26.03 11.04 5.53
C GLN A 220 -25.39 9.64 5.42
N GLN A 221 -25.41 9.02 4.24
CA GLN A 221 -24.75 7.73 4.01
C GLN A 221 -23.23 7.86 4.14
N ARG A 222 -22.63 8.91 3.55
CA ARG A 222 -21.19 9.16 3.67
C ARG A 222 -20.76 9.33 5.11
N GLU A 223 -21.45 10.18 5.88
CA GLU A 223 -21.11 10.44 7.28
C GLU A 223 -21.19 9.17 8.13
N LYS A 224 -22.30 8.41 8.02
CA LYS A 224 -22.46 7.15 8.74
C LYS A 224 -21.41 6.11 8.35
N LEU A 225 -21.06 6.02 7.07
CA LEU A 225 -20.03 5.09 6.60
C LEU A 225 -18.65 5.46 7.17
N ILE A 226 -18.29 6.76 7.17
CA ILE A 226 -17.04 7.25 7.77
C ILE A 226 -17.01 6.93 9.27
N GLU A 227 -18.09 7.25 9.98
CA GLU A 227 -18.22 7.00 11.42
C GLU A 227 -18.05 5.52 11.76
N VAL A 228 -18.78 4.63 11.07
CA VAL A 228 -18.69 3.18 11.31
C VAL A 228 -17.29 2.66 11.00
N ILE A 229 -16.65 3.11 9.92
CA ILE A 229 -15.28 2.67 9.61
C ILE A 229 -14.30 3.11 10.70
N LEU A 230 -14.40 4.33 11.21
CA LEU A 230 -13.49 4.85 12.23
C LEU A 230 -13.71 4.23 13.61
N ASN A 231 -14.95 3.91 13.97
CA ASN A 231 -15.28 3.29 15.26
C ASN A 231 -14.85 1.82 15.32
N GLU A 232 -14.89 1.10 14.19
CA GLU A 232 -14.59 -0.34 14.14
C GLU A 232 -13.13 -0.64 13.76
N SER A 233 -12.37 0.37 13.31
CA SER A 233 -11.01 0.19 12.81
C SER A 233 -9.97 0.80 13.74
N GLU A 234 -8.90 0.04 13.98
CA GLU A 234 -7.68 0.56 14.60
C GLU A 234 -6.83 1.23 13.53
N PRO A 235 -6.20 2.36 13.85
CA PRO A 235 -5.36 3.04 12.89
C PRO A 235 -4.08 2.24 12.65
N PRO A 236 -3.69 2.04 11.37
CA PRO A 236 -2.49 1.28 11.02
C PRO A 236 -1.23 2.00 11.50
N GLU A 237 -0.18 1.24 11.79
CA GLU A 237 1.13 1.81 12.16
C GLU A 237 1.74 2.64 11.04
N ARG A 238 1.44 2.28 9.78
CA ARG A 238 2.01 2.87 8.58
C ARG A 238 0.94 3.15 7.53
N PHE A 239 1.14 4.26 6.81
CA PHE A 239 0.34 4.68 5.65
C PHE A 239 1.26 4.78 4.43
N GLY A 240 0.72 4.64 3.23
CA GLY A 240 1.50 4.76 1.99
C GLY A 240 0.66 4.85 0.72
N GLN A 241 1.24 4.45 -0.41
CA GLN A 241 0.61 4.60 -1.73
C GLN A 241 -0.66 3.75 -1.89
N TYR A 242 -0.79 2.67 -1.13
CA TYR A 242 -1.89 1.73 -1.18
C TYR A 242 -2.96 1.98 -0.10
N ASP A 243 -3.04 3.21 0.43
CA ASP A 243 -4.02 3.58 1.47
C ASP A 243 -5.47 3.32 1.05
N TYR A 244 -5.78 3.41 -0.24
CA TYR A 244 -7.10 3.08 -0.78
C TYR A 244 -7.50 1.64 -0.44
N TYR A 245 -6.64 0.67 -0.78
CA TYR A 245 -6.87 -0.74 -0.48
C TYR A 245 -6.81 -1.03 1.01
N LEU A 246 -5.99 -0.30 1.77
CA LEU A 246 -5.94 -0.41 3.22
C LEU A 246 -7.29 -0.05 3.85
N VAL A 247 -7.92 1.05 3.43
CA VAL A 247 -9.26 1.44 3.92
C VAL A 247 -10.32 0.42 3.50
N LEU A 248 -10.30 -0.06 2.25
CA LEU A 248 -11.23 -1.11 1.80
C LEU A 248 -11.05 -2.41 2.59
N TYR A 249 -9.82 -2.79 2.91
CA TYR A 249 -9.52 -3.93 3.77
C TYR A 249 -10.09 -3.73 5.17
N LEU A 250 -9.86 -2.55 5.79
CA LEU A 250 -10.39 -2.23 7.12
C LEU A 250 -11.93 -2.26 7.13
N ALA A 251 -12.57 -1.61 6.16
CA ALA A 251 -14.02 -1.62 6.00
C ALA A 251 -14.56 -3.03 5.73
N GLY A 252 -13.83 -3.84 4.96
CA GLY A 252 -14.22 -5.22 4.64
C GLY A 252 -14.16 -6.19 5.82
N ARG A 253 -13.54 -5.79 6.94
CA ARG A 253 -13.54 -6.55 8.20
C ARG A 253 -14.69 -6.18 9.13
N ILE A 254 -15.43 -5.11 8.83
CA ILE A 254 -16.57 -4.67 9.63
C ILE A 254 -17.73 -5.65 9.36
N PRO A 255 -18.48 -6.07 10.40
CA PRO A 255 -19.65 -6.93 10.22
C PRO A 255 -20.64 -6.32 9.22
N GLU A 256 -21.18 -7.14 8.32
CA GLU A 256 -22.13 -6.72 7.29
C GLU A 256 -23.35 -6.03 7.90
N GLU A 257 -23.79 -6.49 9.07
CA GLU A 257 -24.95 -5.97 9.79
C GLU A 257 -24.80 -4.51 10.20
N LYS A 258 -23.56 -4.00 10.30
CA LYS A 258 -23.29 -2.59 10.61
C LYS A 258 -23.25 -1.71 9.36
N LEU A 259 -22.79 -2.26 8.23
CA LEU A 259 -22.60 -1.48 7.00
C LEU A 259 -23.83 -1.50 6.10
N ARG A 260 -24.47 -2.66 5.93
CA ARG A 260 -25.57 -2.85 5.00
C ARG A 260 -26.77 -1.95 5.27
N PRO A 261 -27.21 -1.69 6.53
CA PRO A 261 -28.35 -0.81 6.78
C PRO A 261 -28.13 0.66 6.38
N ILE A 262 -26.89 1.07 6.13
CA ILE A 262 -26.56 2.43 5.69
C ILE A 262 -26.87 2.59 4.20
N LEU A 263 -26.87 1.50 3.43
CA LEU A 263 -26.84 1.51 1.97
C LEU A 263 -28.09 0.84 1.37
N GLY A 264 -28.50 1.29 0.19
CA GLY A 264 -29.49 0.57 -0.60
C GLY A 264 -28.90 -0.70 -1.22
N ASP A 265 -29.74 -1.65 -1.63
CA ASP A 265 -29.29 -2.97 -2.13
C ASP A 265 -28.29 -2.88 -3.29
N GLN A 266 -28.50 -1.94 -4.23
CA GLN A 266 -27.59 -1.75 -5.36
C GLN A 266 -26.22 -1.18 -4.92
N GLN A 267 -26.23 -0.20 -4.03
CA GLN A 267 -25.02 0.38 -3.44
C GLN A 267 -24.26 -0.68 -2.63
N TRP A 268 -24.97 -1.51 -1.86
CA TRP A 268 -24.39 -2.62 -1.11
C TRP A 268 -23.70 -3.62 -2.03
N LYS A 269 -24.37 -4.12 -3.07
CA LYS A 269 -23.76 -5.05 -4.04
C LYS A 269 -22.51 -4.49 -4.74
N PHE A 270 -22.44 -3.17 -4.92
CA PHE A 270 -21.23 -2.55 -5.43
C PHE A 270 -20.13 -2.50 -4.36
N LEU A 271 -20.45 -1.98 -3.17
CA LEU A 271 -19.50 -1.87 -2.07
C LEU A 271 -18.94 -3.24 -1.68
N GLU A 272 -19.78 -4.26 -1.58
CA GLU A 272 -19.40 -5.64 -1.26
C GLU A 272 -18.28 -6.16 -2.18
N ARG A 273 -18.37 -5.88 -3.49
CA ARG A 273 -17.32 -6.24 -4.45
C ARG A 273 -16.01 -5.51 -4.18
N GLN A 274 -16.07 -4.21 -3.85
CA GLN A 274 -14.88 -3.42 -3.47
C GLN A 274 -14.26 -3.93 -2.16
N LEU A 275 -15.08 -4.27 -1.16
CA LEU A 275 -14.63 -4.83 0.11
C LEU A 275 -13.99 -6.21 -0.08
N ALA A 276 -14.55 -7.05 -0.96
CA ALA A 276 -13.96 -8.33 -1.31
C ALA A 276 -12.58 -8.16 -1.96
N GLN A 277 -12.42 -7.18 -2.85
CA GLN A 277 -11.11 -6.83 -3.42
C GLN A 277 -10.14 -6.37 -2.34
N GLY A 278 -10.56 -5.47 -1.44
CA GLY A 278 -9.74 -5.02 -0.31
C GLY A 278 -9.26 -6.18 0.58
N ARG A 279 -10.14 -7.14 0.88
CA ARG A 279 -9.78 -8.37 1.60
C ARG A 279 -8.77 -9.23 0.84
N GLY A 280 -8.91 -9.35 -0.47
CA GLY A 280 -7.95 -10.06 -1.33
C GLY A 280 -6.53 -9.47 -1.30
N MET A 281 -6.41 -8.18 -0.96
CA MET A 281 -5.12 -7.48 -0.87
C MET A 281 -4.42 -7.61 0.50
N GLU A 282 -4.97 -8.36 1.46
CA GLU A 282 -4.41 -8.48 2.82
C GLU A 282 -2.93 -8.90 2.82
N GLN A 283 -2.58 -9.94 2.06
CA GLN A 283 -1.21 -10.45 2.01
C GLN A 283 -0.24 -9.40 1.44
N PHE A 284 -0.66 -8.70 0.38
CA PHE A 284 0.13 -7.64 -0.23
C PHE A 284 0.34 -6.47 0.75
N LEU A 285 -0.72 -6.01 1.42
CA LEU A 285 -0.63 -4.93 2.41
C LEU A 285 0.30 -5.30 3.59
N ARG A 286 0.32 -6.58 4.00
CA ARG A 286 1.29 -7.08 5.00
C ARG A 286 2.73 -7.09 4.47
N GLN A 287 2.95 -7.51 3.22
CA GLN A 287 4.28 -7.46 2.59
C GLN A 287 4.81 -6.03 2.45
N GLN A 288 3.92 -5.06 2.21
CA GLN A 288 4.25 -3.64 2.19
C GLN A 288 4.42 -3.04 3.60
N GLY A 289 4.22 -3.82 4.66
CA GLY A 289 4.37 -3.40 6.07
C GLY A 289 3.29 -2.42 6.55
N MET A 290 2.15 -2.32 5.85
CA MET A 290 1.02 -1.48 6.28
C MET A 290 0.14 -2.17 7.32
N LEU A 291 0.18 -3.50 7.34
CA LEU A 291 -0.49 -4.34 8.31
C LEU A 291 0.58 -5.08 9.13
N PRO A 292 0.33 -5.34 10.43
CA PRO A 292 1.24 -6.13 11.24
C PRO A 292 1.42 -7.54 10.66
N PRO A 293 2.43 -8.32 11.06
CA PRO A 293 2.48 -9.75 10.80
C PRO A 293 1.20 -10.47 11.29
N ARG A 294 0.80 -11.56 10.62
CA ARG A 294 -0.49 -12.25 10.88
C ARG A 294 -0.59 -12.81 12.30
N ASP A 295 0.53 -13.24 12.86
CA ASP A 295 0.73 -13.72 14.24
C ASP A 295 0.61 -12.61 15.28
N LYS A 296 0.86 -11.36 14.89
CA LYS A 296 0.80 -10.19 15.78
C LYS A 296 -0.50 -9.39 15.65
N ASP A 297 -1.46 -9.85 14.85
CA ASP A 297 -2.75 -9.16 14.69
C ASP A 297 -3.61 -9.37 15.95
N PRO A 298 -3.79 -8.32 16.79
CA PRO A 298 -4.43 -8.46 18.11
C PRO A 298 -5.88 -8.94 17.99
N ARG A 299 -6.55 -8.65 16.88
CA ARG A 299 -7.94 -9.04 16.63
C ARG A 299 -8.07 -10.51 16.29
N ARG A 300 -7.08 -11.11 15.62
CA ARG A 300 -7.06 -12.56 15.42
C ARG A 300 -6.78 -13.29 16.71
N ALA A 301 -5.90 -12.74 17.56
CA ALA A 301 -5.69 -13.28 18.91
C ALA A 301 -6.99 -13.25 19.73
N ALA A 302 -7.78 -12.17 19.64
CA ALA A 302 -9.08 -12.06 20.28
C ALA A 302 -10.11 -13.07 19.71
N GLY A 303 -10.20 -13.21 18.38
CA GLY A 303 -11.13 -14.15 17.75
C GLY A 303 -10.81 -15.62 18.04
N ALA A 304 -9.52 -15.99 18.02
CA ALA A 304 -9.08 -17.34 18.38
C ALA A 304 -9.38 -17.67 19.86
N ARG A 305 -9.19 -16.69 20.76
CA ARG A 305 -9.59 -16.82 22.17
C ARG A 305 -11.09 -16.97 22.32
N GLY A 306 -11.89 -16.18 21.61
CA GLY A 306 -13.35 -16.27 21.65
C GLY A 306 -13.88 -17.63 21.20
N ILE A 307 -13.32 -18.21 20.13
CA ILE A 307 -13.69 -19.56 19.67
C ILE A 307 -13.25 -20.61 20.69
N ALA A 308 -12.02 -20.52 21.22
CA ALA A 308 -11.51 -21.46 22.21
C ALA A 308 -12.33 -21.39 23.52
N GLU A 309 -12.76 -20.20 23.93
CA GLU A 309 -13.59 -19.98 25.11
C GLU A 309 -15.02 -20.48 24.89
N ALA A 310 -15.61 -20.24 23.71
CA ALA A 310 -16.91 -20.80 23.34
C ALA A 310 -16.88 -22.34 23.33
N PHE A 311 -15.80 -22.93 22.81
CA PHE A 311 -15.61 -24.38 22.80
C PHE A 311 -15.38 -24.94 24.22
N ALA A 312 -14.55 -24.27 25.03
CA ALA A 312 -14.32 -24.64 26.43
C ALA A 312 -15.60 -24.51 27.27
N ARG A 313 -16.45 -23.53 26.98
CA ARG A 313 -17.76 -23.37 27.59
C ARG A 313 -18.71 -24.49 27.19
N ALA A 314 -18.78 -24.83 25.90
CA ALA A 314 -19.59 -25.95 25.40
C ALA A 314 -19.17 -27.31 26.00
N LEU A 315 -17.89 -27.49 26.35
CA LEU A 315 -17.40 -28.70 27.03
C LEU A 315 -17.64 -28.70 28.54
N ARG A 316 -17.78 -27.52 29.17
CA ARG A 316 -18.02 -27.39 30.62
C ARG A 316 -19.49 -27.33 30.99
N GLU A 317 -20.36 -26.84 30.12
CA GLU A 317 -21.79 -26.92 30.32
C GLU A 317 -22.18 -28.40 30.11
N PRO A 318 -22.48 -29.18 31.17
CA PRO A 318 -23.00 -30.51 30.98
C PRO A 318 -24.29 -30.33 30.17
N ALA A 319 -24.41 -31.06 29.05
CA ALA A 319 -25.66 -31.14 28.33
C ALA A 319 -26.74 -31.46 29.36
N ALA A 320 -27.59 -30.47 29.68
CA ALA A 320 -28.66 -30.64 30.64
C ALA A 320 -29.52 -31.79 30.11
N ALA A 321 -29.43 -32.94 30.78
CA ALA A 321 -30.03 -34.20 30.33
C ALA A 321 -31.57 -34.16 30.37
N ASP A 322 -32.17 -33.06 30.82
CA ASP A 322 -33.61 -32.92 31.07
C ASP A 322 -34.42 -32.51 29.83
N GLY A 323 -33.85 -32.54 28.63
CA GLY A 323 -34.49 -31.96 27.43
C GLY A 323 -34.52 -32.81 26.17
N LEU A 324 -34.17 -34.11 26.21
CA LEU A 324 -34.41 -34.97 25.04
C LEU A 324 -35.92 -35.31 25.00
N PRO A 325 -36.67 -34.89 23.96
CA PRO A 325 -38.06 -35.30 23.83
C PRO A 325 -38.12 -36.82 23.77
N ALA A 326 -38.96 -37.42 24.61
CA ALA A 326 -39.11 -38.88 24.74
C ALA A 326 -39.47 -39.58 23.42
N ASP A 327 -39.88 -38.82 22.40
CA ASP A 327 -40.40 -39.33 21.14
C ASP A 327 -39.32 -39.65 20.08
N VAL A 328 -38.03 -39.36 20.33
CA VAL A 328 -36.96 -39.62 19.34
C VAL A 328 -36.68 -41.12 19.16
N PHE A 329 -37.08 -41.96 20.12
CA PHE A 329 -36.99 -43.41 20.03
C PHE A 329 -38.35 -44.11 19.79
N ALA A 330 -39.40 -43.36 19.45
CA ALA A 330 -40.66 -43.97 19.03
C ALA A 330 -40.41 -44.81 17.78
N THR A 331 -40.72 -46.10 17.88
CA THR A 331 -40.57 -47.05 16.78
C THR A 331 -41.50 -46.62 15.64
N PRO A 332 -41.03 -46.57 14.38
CA PRO A 332 -41.87 -46.20 13.25
C PRO A 332 -43.06 -47.17 13.16
N PRO A 333 -44.29 -46.68 12.91
CA PRO A 333 -45.46 -47.52 12.82
C PRO A 333 -45.26 -48.55 11.70
N ARG A 334 -45.44 -49.83 12.02
CA ARG A 334 -45.51 -50.90 11.01
C ARG A 334 -46.78 -50.67 10.18
N ASN A 335 -46.59 -50.40 8.90
CA ASN A 335 -47.70 -50.31 7.94
C ASN A 335 -48.43 -51.67 7.83
N PRO A 336 -49.77 -51.66 7.75
CA PRO A 336 -50.60 -52.85 7.54
C PRO A 336 -50.46 -53.45 6.14
#